data_AF-A0A059LA42-F1
#
_entry.id   AF-A0A059LA42-F1
#
_cell.length_a   1.000
_cell.length_b   1.000
_cell.length_c   1.000
_cell.angle_alpha   90.00
_cell.angle_beta   90.00
_cell.angle_gamma   90.00
#
_symmetry.space_group_name_H-M   'P 1'
#
loop_
_entity.id
_entity.type
_entity.pdbx_description
1 polymer ?
#
loop_
_entity_poly.entity_id
_entity_poly.type
_entity_poly.pdbx_seq_one_letter_code
_entity_poly.pdbx_strand_id
1 'polypeptide(L)'
;AAAREKPGWEARWARVAEECSSKQGLVLSATDALLAHVACVSEVLRRPDGALEEAWEARLRAVPLQLLLGKHPSPDPRVDVDLAIQVLRRSSKGEIDPMLGAMGLEPLERGSRALLLSAPHYGCACTVLDAQMHAPRRAGEQPQPLYH
;
A
#
# COMPACT_ATOMS: atom_id res chain seq x y z
N ALA A 1 -26.97 14.43 -31.11
CA ALA A 1 -27.74 13.71 -30.07
C ALA A 1 -26.77 13.21 -29.01
N ALA A 2 -26.73 13.86 -27.85
CA ALA A 2 -25.95 13.41 -26.69
C ALA A 2 -26.93 13.33 -25.52
N ALA A 3 -27.50 12.15 -25.30
CA ALA A 3 -28.26 11.85 -24.09
C ALA A 3 -27.26 11.82 -22.93
N ARG A 4 -26.95 13.01 -22.40
CA ARG A 4 -26.14 13.21 -21.22
C ARG A 4 -26.84 12.50 -20.05
N GLU A 5 -26.13 11.69 -19.29
CA GLU A 5 -26.56 10.98 -18.07
C GLU A 5 -26.94 11.94 -16.91
N LYS A 6 -27.86 12.90 -17.14
CA LYS A 6 -28.18 13.98 -16.21
C LYS A 6 -28.92 13.56 -14.93
N PRO A 7 -29.92 12.65 -14.95
CA PRO A 7 -30.75 12.41 -13.77
C PRO A 7 -29.98 11.81 -12.59
N GLY A 8 -29.04 10.90 -12.88
CA GLY A 8 -28.26 10.22 -11.85
C GLY A 8 -27.17 11.09 -11.23
N TRP A 9 -26.60 12.02 -12.00
CA TRP A 9 -25.53 12.88 -11.52
C TRP A 9 -26.05 13.99 -10.61
N GLU A 10 -27.15 14.66 -10.99
CA GLU A 10 -27.74 15.75 -10.19
C GLU A 10 -28.20 15.24 -8.81
N ALA A 11 -28.83 14.06 -8.77
CA ALA A 11 -29.21 13.41 -7.52
C ALA A 11 -28.00 13.04 -6.66
N ARG A 12 -26.90 12.57 -7.26
CA ARG A 12 -25.65 12.27 -6.54
C ARG A 12 -25.02 13.54 -5.96
N TRP A 13 -24.95 14.63 -6.74
CA TRP A 13 -24.42 15.92 -6.26
C TRP A 13 -25.26 16.46 -5.10
N ALA A 14 -26.60 16.49 -5.25
CA ALA A 14 -27.50 16.96 -4.21
C ALA A 14 -27.32 16.18 -2.89
N ARG A 15 -27.24 14.84 -2.98
CA ARG A 15 -27.00 13.98 -1.82
C ARG A 15 -25.66 14.29 -1.14
N VAL A 16 -24.58 14.43 -1.91
CA VAL A 16 -23.24 14.73 -1.36
C VAL A 16 -23.21 16.12 -0.73
N ALA A 17 -23.82 17.12 -1.37
CA ALA A 17 -23.89 18.48 -0.84
C ALA A 17 -24.71 18.56 0.44
N GLU A 18 -25.84 17.85 0.51
CA GLU A 18 -26.65 17.72 1.72
C GLU A 18 -25.87 17.05 2.85
N GLU A 19 -25.12 15.98 2.55
CA GLU A 19 -24.28 15.30 3.54
C GLU A 19 -23.16 16.21 4.08
N CYS A 20 -22.46 16.94 3.21
CA CYS A 20 -21.45 17.92 3.61
C CYS A 20 -22.05 19.02 4.50
N SER A 21 -23.21 19.56 4.13
CA SER A 21 -23.86 20.64 4.89
C SER A 21 -24.38 20.15 6.24
N SER A 22 -25.16 19.07 6.24
CA SER A 22 -25.85 18.56 7.44
C SER A 22 -24.94 17.87 8.45
N LYS A 23 -23.89 17.16 7.99
CA LYS A 23 -23.01 16.38 8.88
C LYS A 23 -21.66 17.03 9.16
N GLN A 24 -21.16 17.83 8.22
CA GLN A 24 -19.81 18.42 8.30
C GLN A 24 -19.85 19.94 8.45
N GLY A 25 -21.01 20.59 8.32
CA GLY A 25 -21.14 22.05 8.38
C GLY A 25 -20.49 22.76 7.18
N LEU A 26 -20.29 22.05 6.06
CA LEU A 26 -19.62 22.57 4.87
C LEU A 26 -20.65 22.94 3.80
N VAL A 27 -20.66 24.22 3.41
CA VAL A 27 -21.48 24.72 2.30
C VAL A 27 -20.64 24.69 1.02
N LEU A 28 -21.07 23.88 0.06
CA LEU A 28 -20.39 23.69 -1.22
C LEU A 28 -20.84 24.74 -2.25
N SER A 29 -19.91 25.29 -3.02
CA SER A 29 -20.26 26.15 -4.16
C SER A 29 -20.97 25.36 -5.25
N ALA A 30 -22.07 25.92 -5.79
CA ALA A 30 -22.79 25.33 -6.93
C ALA A 30 -22.09 25.59 -8.27
N THR A 31 -21.19 26.57 -8.33
CA THR A 31 -20.51 26.99 -9.57
C THR A 31 -19.47 25.96 -10.04
N ASP A 32 -18.90 25.21 -9.08
CA ASP A 32 -17.88 24.18 -9.31
C ASP A 32 -18.41 22.78 -8.95
N ALA A 33 -19.65 22.50 -9.33
CA ALA A 33 -20.29 21.21 -9.07
C ALA A 33 -19.62 20.10 -9.90
N LEU A 34 -18.51 19.58 -9.39
CA LEU A 34 -17.76 18.46 -9.93
C LEU A 34 -17.55 17.43 -8.82
N LEU A 35 -17.85 16.17 -9.14
CA LEU A 35 -17.57 15.02 -8.28
C LEU A 35 -16.39 14.26 -8.86
N ALA A 36 -15.36 14.06 -8.04
CA ALA A 36 -14.30 13.09 -8.29
C ALA A 36 -14.71 11.73 -7.71
N HIS A 37 -14.43 10.65 -8.43
CA HIS A 37 -14.47 9.30 -7.87
C HIS A 37 -13.06 8.94 -7.41
N VAL A 38 -12.90 8.76 -6.11
CA VAL A 38 -11.60 8.48 -5.48
C VAL A 38 -11.62 7.12 -4.81
N ALA A 39 -10.50 6.41 -4.88
CA ALA A 39 -10.19 5.30 -4.00
C ALA A 39 -9.19 5.79 -2.94
N CYS A 40 -9.33 5.33 -1.70
CA CYS A 40 -8.35 5.62 -0.66
C CYS A 40 -7.30 4.52 -0.66
N VAL A 41 -6.03 4.87 -0.48
CA VAL A 41 -4.98 3.89 -0.15
C VAL A 41 -5.31 3.31 1.22
N SER A 42 -5.42 1.99 1.31
CA SER A 42 -5.73 1.29 2.56
C SER A 42 -4.46 0.83 3.27
N GLU A 43 -3.49 0.32 2.51
CA GLU A 43 -2.27 -0.28 3.04
C GLU A 43 -1.17 -0.31 1.98
N VAL A 44 0.06 -0.61 2.41
CA VAL A 44 1.17 -0.95 1.52
C VAL A 44 1.34 -2.47 1.55
N LEU A 45 1.22 -3.10 0.39
CA LEU A 45 1.42 -4.53 0.22
C LEU A 45 2.83 -4.82 -0.26
N ARG A 46 3.28 -6.04 0.03
CA ARG A 46 4.54 -6.58 -0.51
C ARG A 46 4.23 -7.59 -1.60
N ARG A 47 4.77 -7.35 -2.78
CA ARG A 47 4.66 -8.23 -3.95
C ARG A 47 5.56 -9.45 -3.81
N PRO A 48 5.36 -10.51 -4.63
CA PRO A 48 6.21 -11.70 -4.62
C PRO A 48 7.68 -11.44 -5.01
N ASP A 49 7.94 -10.43 -5.85
CA ASP A 49 9.30 -9.94 -6.14
C ASP A 49 9.89 -9.14 -4.98
N GLY A 50 9.05 -8.79 -4.01
CA GLY A 50 9.33 -8.06 -2.78
C GLY A 50 9.23 -6.55 -2.88
N ALA A 51 8.85 -6.02 -4.05
CA ALA A 51 8.53 -4.62 -4.19
C ALA A 51 7.31 -4.25 -3.33
N LEU A 52 7.32 -3.03 -2.81
CA LEU A 52 6.19 -2.46 -2.09
C LEU A 52 5.25 -1.77 -3.09
N GLU A 53 3.94 -1.95 -2.91
CA GLU A 53 2.91 -1.29 -3.72
C GLU A 53 1.75 -0.80 -2.86
N GLU A 54 1.11 0.29 -3.29
CA GLU A 54 -0.11 0.78 -2.64
C GLU A 54 -1.28 -0.15 -2.98
N ALA A 55 -1.98 -0.61 -1.94
CA ALA A 55 -3.30 -1.22 -2.09
C ALA A 55 -4.40 -0.20 -1.87
N TRP A 56 -5.39 -0.26 -2.74
CA TRP A 56 -6.50 0.68 -2.78
C TRP A 56 -7.77 0.01 -2.26
N GLU A 57 -8.56 0.74 -1.48
CA GLU A 57 -9.90 0.31 -1.11
C GLU A 57 -10.73 0.00 -2.36
N ALA A 58 -11.40 -1.16 -2.39
CA ALA A 58 -12.27 -1.54 -3.50
C ALA A 58 -13.47 -0.59 -3.67
N ARG A 59 -13.86 0.13 -2.61
CA ARG A 59 -15.02 1.01 -2.60
C ARG A 59 -14.63 2.43 -3.04
N LEU A 60 -15.09 2.82 -4.22
CA LEU A 60 -14.99 4.20 -4.68
C LEU A 60 -15.89 5.13 -3.87
N ARG A 61 -15.39 6.35 -3.63
CA ARG A 61 -16.10 7.44 -2.96
C ARG A 61 -16.27 8.59 -3.93
N ALA A 62 -17.46 9.19 -3.95
CA ALA A 62 -17.70 10.42 -4.69
C ALA A 62 -17.43 11.62 -3.77
N VAL A 63 -16.49 12.48 -4.14
CA VAL A 63 -16.06 13.64 -3.35
C VAL A 63 -16.14 14.90 -4.20
N PRO A 64 -16.64 16.03 -3.67
CA PRO A 64 -16.58 17.31 -4.37
C PRO A 64 -15.14 17.70 -4.69
N LEU A 65 -14.85 18.07 -5.94
CA LEU A 65 -13.50 18.39 -6.38
C LEU A 65 -12.86 19.53 -5.55
N GLN A 66 -13.66 20.51 -5.13
CA GLN A 66 -13.23 21.63 -4.27
C GLN A 66 -12.73 21.21 -2.87
N LEU A 67 -12.98 19.97 -2.46
CA LEU A 67 -12.49 19.41 -1.20
C LEU A 67 -11.21 18.57 -1.37
N LEU A 68 -10.71 18.41 -2.60
CA LEU A 68 -9.47 17.70 -2.87
C LEU A 68 -8.27 18.65 -2.85
N LEU A 69 -7.28 18.31 -2.03
CA LEU A 69 -5.99 19.00 -2.00
C LEU A 69 -5.02 18.27 -2.94
N GLY A 70 -4.24 19.02 -3.72
CA GLY A 70 -3.34 18.46 -4.73
C GLY A 70 -2.18 17.63 -4.15
N LYS A 71 -1.18 18.30 -3.55
CA LYS A 71 -0.05 17.62 -2.89
C LYS A 71 -0.05 17.95 -1.41
N HIS A 72 0.00 16.92 -0.57
CA HIS A 72 0.15 17.08 0.86
C HIS A 72 1.64 17.28 1.21
N PRO A 73 2.03 18.33 1.97
CA PRO A 73 3.43 18.62 2.25
C PRO A 73 4.12 17.61 3.20
N SER A 74 3.34 16.78 3.89
CA SER A 74 3.82 15.77 4.84
C SER A 74 2.98 14.49 4.74
N PRO A 75 3.19 13.63 3.73
CA PRO A 75 2.39 12.42 3.55
C PRO A 75 2.54 11.43 4.72
N ASP A 76 1.54 10.58 4.95
CA ASP A 76 1.61 9.56 5.99
C ASP A 76 2.57 8.44 5.54
N PRO A 77 3.66 8.17 6.31
CA PRO A 77 4.68 7.19 5.94
C PRO A 77 4.17 5.75 5.84
N ARG A 78 2.97 5.45 6.35
CA ARG A 78 2.40 4.09 6.34
C ARG A 78 1.71 3.75 5.02
N VAL A 79 1.38 4.77 4.22
CA VAL A 79 0.66 4.61 2.94
C VAL A 79 1.46 5.14 1.76
N ASP A 80 2.52 5.92 2.01
CA ASP A 80 3.45 6.39 1.00
C ASP A 80 4.58 5.35 0.82
N VAL A 81 4.64 4.72 -0.36
CA VAL A 81 5.62 3.67 -0.68
C VAL A 81 7.05 4.19 -0.61
N ASP A 82 7.31 5.39 -1.13
CA ASP A 82 8.66 5.96 -1.16
C ASP A 82 9.15 6.28 0.26
N LEU A 83 8.25 6.80 1.10
CA LEU A 83 8.56 7.10 2.49
C LEU A 83 8.67 5.83 3.35
N ALA A 84 7.84 4.81 3.09
CA ALA A 84 7.94 3.50 3.73
C ALA A 84 9.32 2.86 3.44
N ILE A 85 9.78 2.92 2.19
CA ILE A 85 11.13 2.47 1.80
C ILE A 85 12.21 3.27 2.55
N GLN A 86 12.07 4.59 2.68
CA GLN A 86 13.04 5.41 3.41
C GLN A 86 13.10 5.09 4.91
N VAL A 87 11.96 4.81 5.55
CA VAL A 87 11.91 4.41 6.96
C VAL A 87 12.62 3.06 7.15
N LEU A 88 12.36 2.08 6.29
CA LEU A 88 13.04 0.77 6.30
C LEU A 88 14.56 0.88 6.05
N ARG A 89 15.00 1.88 5.26
CA ARG A 89 16.42 2.16 5.03
C ARG A 89 17.13 2.82 6.21
N ARG A 90 16.40 3.47 7.11
CA ARG A 90 16.99 4.16 8.29
C ARG A 90 17.08 3.25 9.51
N SER A 91 16.23 2.23 9.62
CA SER A 91 16.29 1.22 10.70
C SER A 91 17.46 0.25 10.54
N SER A 92 17.86 -0.02 9.30
CA SER A 92 19.03 -0.84 8.96
C SER A 92 20.30 0.00 9.04
N LYS A 93 21.16 -0.27 10.04
CA LYS A 93 22.48 0.40 10.19
C LYS A 93 23.53 -0.13 9.21
N GLY A 94 23.13 -0.54 8.01
CA GLY A 94 24.01 -1.14 6.99
C GLY A 94 23.60 -0.74 5.58
N GLU A 95 24.55 -0.76 4.64
CA GLU A 95 24.25 -0.61 3.22
C GLU A 95 23.28 -1.72 2.79
N ILE A 96 22.07 -1.34 2.38
CA ILE A 96 21.10 -2.31 1.85
C ILE A 96 21.56 -2.71 0.46
N ASP A 97 21.88 -4.00 0.30
CA ASP A 97 22.03 -4.62 -1.01
C ASP A 97 20.74 -4.37 -1.83
N PRO A 98 20.81 -3.76 -3.01
CA PRO A 98 19.64 -3.49 -3.84
C PRO A 98 18.85 -4.74 -4.24
N MET A 99 19.44 -5.94 -4.25
CA MET A 99 18.70 -7.20 -4.42
C MET A 99 17.89 -7.59 -3.18
N LEU A 100 18.40 -7.32 -1.96
CA LEU A 100 17.64 -7.50 -0.72
C LEU A 100 16.55 -6.43 -0.57
N GLY A 101 16.85 -5.21 -0.98
CA GLY A 101 15.90 -4.10 -1.06
C GLY A 101 14.78 -4.34 -2.06
N ALA A 102 15.08 -4.94 -3.23
CA ALA A 102 14.08 -5.37 -4.20
C ALA A 102 13.17 -6.47 -3.64
N MET A 103 13.72 -7.36 -2.80
CA MET A 103 12.93 -8.34 -2.10
C MET A 103 12.17 -7.79 -0.88
N GLY A 104 12.38 -6.55 -0.43
CA GLY A 104 11.65 -5.98 0.72
C GLY A 104 11.81 -6.76 2.03
N LEU A 105 12.81 -7.65 2.09
CA LEU A 105 13.35 -8.10 3.37
C LEU A 105 14.19 -6.91 3.83
N GLU A 106 13.92 -6.30 4.99
CA GLU A 106 15.10 -5.97 5.80
C GLU A 106 15.93 -7.26 5.78
N PRO A 107 17.21 -7.25 5.38
CA PRO A 107 18.03 -8.46 5.48
C PRO A 107 17.66 -9.07 6.81
N LEU A 108 17.06 -10.26 6.80
CA LEU A 108 16.60 -10.88 8.02
C LEU A 108 17.89 -11.16 8.77
N GLU A 109 18.31 -10.17 9.57
CA GLU A 109 19.64 -10.16 10.14
C GLU A 109 19.68 -11.33 11.10
N ARG A 110 20.84 -11.94 11.23
CA ARG A 110 21.03 -12.95 12.26
C ARG A 110 20.61 -12.37 13.61
N GLY A 111 19.70 -13.06 14.29
CA GLY A 111 19.10 -12.63 15.55
C GLY A 111 17.72 -11.96 15.42
N SER A 112 17.25 -11.67 14.21
CA SER A 112 15.93 -11.10 13.97
C SER A 112 14.82 -12.05 14.39
N ARG A 113 13.75 -11.51 14.99
CA ARG A 113 12.54 -12.28 15.32
C ARG A 113 11.58 -12.24 14.12
N ALA A 114 11.04 -13.40 13.76
CA ALA A 114 10.07 -13.54 12.69
C ALA A 114 8.92 -14.49 13.09
N LEU A 115 7.89 -14.58 12.25
CA LEU A 115 6.79 -15.52 12.38
C LEU A 115 6.91 -16.59 11.30
N LEU A 116 6.90 -17.87 11.67
CA LEU A 116 6.96 -18.95 10.70
C LEU A 116 5.60 -19.16 10.03
N LEU A 117 5.55 -19.07 8.69
CA LEU A 117 4.32 -19.24 7.92
C LEU A 117 4.24 -20.62 7.22
N SER A 118 5.10 -21.57 7.58
CA SER A 118 5.12 -22.92 7.02
C SER A 118 4.81 -23.98 8.08
N ALA A 119 4.19 -25.08 7.64
CA ALA A 119 4.07 -26.29 8.45
C ALA A 119 5.46 -26.88 8.79
N PRO A 120 5.62 -27.59 9.92
CA PRO A 120 4.58 -27.92 10.90
C PRO A 120 4.36 -26.84 11.98
N HIS A 121 5.16 -25.79 12.04
CA HIS A 121 5.14 -24.79 13.13
C HIS A 121 4.51 -23.45 12.71
N TYR A 122 3.40 -23.51 11.97
CA TYR A 122 2.69 -22.31 11.50
C TYR A 122 2.30 -21.40 12.66
N GLY A 123 2.63 -20.12 12.57
CA GLY A 123 2.35 -19.11 13.59
C GLY A 123 3.31 -19.11 14.77
N CYS A 124 4.33 -19.96 14.80
CA CYS A 124 5.35 -19.93 15.85
C CYS A 124 6.32 -18.75 15.63
N ALA A 125 6.69 -18.07 16.72
CA ALA A 125 7.79 -17.10 16.69
C ALA A 125 9.13 -17.83 16.52
N CYS A 126 9.97 -17.36 15.60
CA CYS A 126 11.30 -17.91 15.35
C CYS A 126 12.37 -16.81 15.37
N THR A 127 13.63 -17.23 15.48
CA THR A 127 14.80 -16.35 15.39
C THR A 127 15.60 -16.75 14.16
N VAL A 128 15.96 -15.78 13.33
CA VAL A 128 16.77 -16.01 12.14
C VAL A 128 18.19 -16.30 12.56
N LEU A 129 18.68 -17.51 12.28
CA LEU A 129 20.03 -17.94 12.67
C LEU A 129 21.05 -17.65 11.58
N ASP A 130 20.64 -17.79 10.33
CA ASP A 130 21.41 -17.51 9.13
C ASP A 130 20.42 -17.19 7.98
N ALA A 131 20.83 -16.33 7.05
CA ALA A 131 20.05 -15.93 5.89
C ALA A 131 20.91 -16.05 4.64
N GLN A 132 20.80 -17.20 3.95
CA GLN A 132 21.50 -17.44 2.69
C GLN A 132 20.54 -17.23 1.52
N MET A 133 20.90 -16.33 0.60
CA MET A 133 20.17 -16.16 -0.64
C MET A 133 20.72 -17.15 -1.67
N HIS A 134 19.92 -18.16 -2.03
CA HIS A 134 20.24 -18.97 -3.20
C HIS A 134 19.82 -18.22 -4.47
N ALA A 135 20.69 -18.20 -5.47
CA ALA A 135 20.30 -17.74 -6.81
C ALA A 135 19.04 -18.52 -7.26
N PRO A 136 18.11 -17.89 -7.99
CA PRO A 136 16.93 -18.57 -8.49
C PRO A 136 17.36 -19.78 -9.31
N ARG A 137 16.89 -20.96 -8.91
CA ARG A 137 17.25 -22.22 -9.56
C ARG A 137 16.81 -22.21 -11.02
N ARG A 138 17.64 -22.79 -11.88
CA ARG A 138 17.21 -23.10 -13.25
C ARG A 138 16.26 -24.27 -13.22
N ALA A 139 15.29 -24.28 -14.13
CA ALA A 139 14.37 -25.41 -14.30
C ALA A 139 15.18 -26.71 -14.50
N GLY A 140 15.03 -27.66 -13.57
CA GLY A 140 15.73 -28.96 -13.60
C GLY A 140 16.83 -29.15 -12.56
N GLU A 141 17.21 -28.14 -11.79
CA GLU A 141 18.20 -28.31 -10.71
C GLU A 141 17.58 -28.95 -9.45
N GLN A 142 18.15 -30.08 -9.02
CA GLN A 142 17.74 -30.73 -7.77
C GLN A 142 18.20 -29.93 -6.54
N PRO A 143 17.39 -29.89 -5.46
CA PRO A 143 17.82 -29.30 -4.20
C PRO A 143 19.06 -30.01 -3.66
N GLN A 144 20.15 -29.26 -3.46
CA GLN A 144 21.19 -29.76 -2.57
C GLN A 144 20.65 -29.74 -1.14
N PRO A 145 20.81 -30.84 -0.37
CA PRO A 145 20.39 -30.89 1.01
C PRO A 145 21.24 -29.92 1.84
N LEU A 146 20.56 -28.99 2.52
CA LEU A 146 21.17 -28.06 3.48
C LEU A 146 21.27 -28.74 4.86
N TYR A 147 22.12 -29.77 4.99
CA TYR A 147 22.42 -30.33 6.31
C TYR A 147 23.91 -30.72 6.42
N HIS A 148 24.55 -30.16 7.46
CA HIS A 148 25.70 -30.74 8.16
C HIS A 148 25.25 -31.08 9.57
#